data_AF-A0A1S4C8I7-F1
#
_entry.id   AF-A0A1S4C8I7-F1
#
_cell.length_a   1.000
_cell.length_b   1.000
_cell.length_c   1.000
_cell.angle_alpha   90.00
_cell.angle_beta   90.00
_cell.angle_gamma   90.00
#
_symmetry.space_group_name_H-M   'P 1'
#
loop_
_entity.id
_entity.type
_entity.pdbx_description
1 polymer ?
#
loop_
_entity_poly.entity_id
_entity_poly.type
_entity_poly.pdbx_seq_one_letter_code
_entity_poly.pdbx_strand_id
1 'polypeptide(L)'
;MRCELLLGVACLNPVNSFSSFDIEKILRLAELYPDDFDKYSIVDLRFKLENYIVDVRDHDKRFSDFTGLGNLSKKLVETKKHGTYPLMFWLVKFALLLPVATATVERAFCVVWCLI
;
A
#
# COMPACT_ATOMS: atom_id res chain seq x y z
N MET A 1 -3.24 2.20 -15.49
CA MET A 1 -3.86 3.00 -14.41
C MET A 1 -4.67 2.21 -13.39
N ARG A 2 -5.89 1.68 -13.66
CA ARG A 2 -6.70 1.06 -12.58
C ARG A 2 -6.14 -0.27 -12.04
N CYS A 3 -5.51 -1.08 -12.88
CA CYS A 3 -4.88 -2.34 -12.45
C CYS A 3 -3.57 -2.12 -11.67
N GLU A 4 -2.76 -1.13 -12.06
CA GLU A 4 -1.47 -0.83 -11.40
C GLU A 4 -1.67 -0.30 -9.98
N LEU A 5 -2.74 0.48 -9.78
CA LEU A 5 -3.15 0.94 -8.47
C LEU A 5 -3.52 -0.21 -7.53
N LEU A 6 -4.33 -1.14 -8.01
CA LEU A 6 -4.75 -2.33 -7.25
C LEU A 6 -3.56 -3.26 -6.96
N LEU A 7 -2.63 -3.39 -7.90
CA LEU A 7 -1.40 -4.16 -7.74
C LEU A 7 -0.48 -3.55 -6.67
N GLY A 8 -0.24 -2.24 -6.70
CA GLY A 8 0.59 -1.55 -5.69
C GLY A 8 -0.03 -1.61 -4.29
N VAL A 9 -1.35 -1.47 -4.19
CA VAL A 9 -2.10 -1.61 -2.92
C VAL A 9 -2.02 -3.04 -2.38
N ALA A 10 -2.14 -4.05 -3.25
CA ALA A 10 -2.05 -5.45 -2.85
C ALA A 10 -0.66 -5.80 -2.26
N CYS A 11 0.39 -5.08 -2.64
CA CYS A 11 1.73 -5.27 -2.10
C CYS A 11 1.87 -4.84 -0.63
N LEU A 12 0.96 -4.01 -0.11
CA LEU A 12 0.98 -3.61 1.31
C LEU A 12 0.21 -4.59 2.21
N ASN A 13 -0.35 -5.65 1.64
CA ASN A 13 -1.15 -6.63 2.38
C ASN A 13 -0.25 -7.39 3.39
N PRO A 14 -0.58 -7.36 4.70
CA PRO A 14 0.21 -8.07 5.70
C PRO A 14 0.03 -9.60 5.67
N VAL A 15 -0.93 -10.12 4.90
CA VAL A 15 -1.23 -11.56 4.83
C VAL A 15 0.02 -12.37 4.49
N ASN A 16 0.15 -13.51 5.18
CA ASN A 16 1.27 -14.43 5.05
C ASN A 16 2.61 -13.69 5.21
N SER A 17 2.73 -12.93 6.30
CA SER A 17 3.92 -12.16 6.65
C SER A 17 4.40 -11.23 5.53
N PHE A 18 3.47 -10.43 4.98
CA PHE A 18 3.76 -9.50 3.88
C PHE A 18 4.35 -10.19 2.62
N SER A 19 3.94 -11.42 2.31
CA SER A 19 4.46 -12.19 1.16
C SER A 19 4.30 -11.49 -0.20
N SER A 20 3.29 -10.62 -0.34
CA SER A 20 3.06 -9.83 -1.56
C SER A 20 3.89 -8.55 -1.65
N PHE A 21 4.68 -8.22 -0.61
CA PHE A 21 5.44 -6.98 -0.54
C PHE A 21 6.51 -6.91 -1.63
N ASP A 22 6.42 -5.87 -2.44
CA ASP A 22 7.25 -5.68 -3.62
C ASP A 22 7.50 -4.19 -3.78
N ILE A 23 8.74 -3.79 -3.51
CA ILE A 23 9.15 -2.39 -3.52
C ILE A 23 8.96 -1.78 -4.90
N GLU A 24 9.33 -2.50 -5.97
CA GLU A 24 9.26 -1.96 -7.34
C GLU A 24 7.81 -1.68 -7.74
N LYS A 25 6.87 -2.55 -7.37
CA LYS A 25 5.44 -2.31 -7.64
C LYS A 25 4.88 -1.12 -6.87
N ILE A 26 5.35 -0.90 -5.65
CA ILE A 26 4.94 0.25 -4.82
C ILE A 26 5.57 1.55 -5.35
N LEU A 27 6.82 1.51 -5.83
CA LEU A 27 7.46 2.68 -6.44
C LEU A 27 6.79 3.07 -7.76
N ARG A 28 6.44 2.09 -8.60
CA ARG A 28 5.64 2.35 -9.81
C ARG A 28 4.31 3.03 -9.51
N LEU A 29 3.68 2.71 -8.37
CA LEU A 29 2.48 3.42 -7.92
C LEU A 29 2.78 4.89 -7.63
N ALA A 30 3.86 5.20 -6.92
CA ALA A 30 4.25 6.56 -6.62
C ALA A 30 4.63 7.36 -7.90
N GLU A 31 5.23 6.71 -8.90
CA GLU A 31 5.52 7.32 -10.21
C GLU A 31 4.26 7.76 -10.98
N LEU A 32 3.08 7.20 -10.67
CA LEU A 32 1.80 7.63 -11.25
C LEU A 32 1.31 8.98 -10.70
N TYR A 33 1.92 9.47 -9.62
CA TYR A 33 1.55 10.72 -8.93
C TYR A 33 2.74 11.69 -8.91
N PRO A 34 3.18 12.19 -10.08
CA PRO A 34 4.34 13.08 -10.17
C PRO A 34 4.17 14.42 -9.45
N ASP A 35 2.92 14.85 -9.20
CA ASP A 35 2.61 16.04 -8.40
C ASP A 35 2.88 15.82 -6.90
N ASP A 36 2.78 14.58 -6.44
CA ASP A 36 3.01 14.18 -5.04
C ASP A 36 4.43 13.62 -4.82
N PHE A 37 5.04 13.04 -5.85
CA PHE A 37 6.35 12.38 -5.80
C PHE A 37 7.29 12.85 -6.91
N ASP A 38 8.31 13.62 -6.53
CA ASP A 38 9.47 13.90 -7.39
C ASP A 38 10.48 12.74 -7.39
N LYS A 39 11.47 12.78 -8.30
CA LYS A 39 12.52 11.74 -8.40
C LYS A 39 13.29 11.51 -7.11
N TYR A 40 13.53 12.55 -6.31
CA TYR A 40 14.27 12.43 -5.05
C TYR A 40 13.41 11.73 -3.99
N SER A 41 12.13 12.07 -3.92
CA SER A 41 11.15 11.47 -3.02
C SER A 41 10.91 9.98 -3.32
N ILE A 42 11.02 9.55 -4.58
CA ILE A 42 10.96 8.14 -4.97
C ILE A 42 12.16 7.35 -4.41
N VAL A 43 13.36 7.92 -4.46
CA VAL A 43 14.58 7.30 -3.89
C VAL A 43 14.47 7.21 -2.37
N ASP A 44 14.01 8.28 -1.72
CA ASP A 44 13.78 8.29 -0.28
C ASP A 44 12.66 7.32 0.14
N LEU A 45 11.58 7.21 -0.65
CA LEU A 45 10.52 6.24 -0.44
C LEU A 45 11.04 4.81 -0.50
N ARG A 46 11.94 4.47 -1.44
CA ARG A 46 12.61 3.16 -1.49
C ARG A 46 13.29 2.83 -0.17
N PHE A 47 14.15 3.73 0.31
CA PHE A 47 14.86 3.53 1.58
C PHE A 47 13.89 3.38 2.76
N LYS A 48 12.81 4.17 2.78
CA LYS A 48 11.75 4.04 3.79
C LYS A 48 11.02 2.71 3.71
N LEU A 49 10.80 2.15 2.51
CA LEU A 49 10.17 0.84 2.32
C LEU A 49 11.05 -0.30 2.84
N GLU A 50 12.35 -0.23 2.59
CA GLU A 50 13.33 -1.20 3.10
C GLU A 50 13.38 -1.17 4.64
N ASN A 51 13.44 0.01 5.24
CA ASN A 51 13.41 0.15 6.69
C ASN A 51 12.07 -0.30 7.29
N TYR A 52 10.96 0.01 6.62
CA TYR A 52 9.63 -0.39 7.07
C TYR A 52 9.52 -1.91 7.15
N ILE A 53 9.94 -2.63 6.11
CA ILE A 53 9.76 -4.09 6.10
C ILE A 53 10.62 -4.76 7.16
N VAL A 54 11.86 -4.31 7.36
CA VAL A 54 12.74 -4.84 8.42
C VAL A 54 12.16 -4.58 9.81
N ASP A 55 11.73 -3.34 10.08
CA ASP A 55 11.21 -2.97 11.40
C ASP A 55 9.83 -3.59 11.70
N VAL A 56 8.92 -3.61 10.72
CA VAL A 56 7.54 -4.05 10.91
C VAL A 56 7.38 -5.56 10.71
N ARG A 57 7.90 -6.13 9.63
CA ARG A 57 7.76 -7.57 9.35
C ARG A 57 8.76 -8.40 10.14
N ASP A 58 10.03 -8.01 10.14
CA ASP A 58 11.10 -8.90 10.63
C ASP A 58 11.35 -8.76 12.14
N HIS A 59 11.23 -7.54 12.69
CA HIS A 59 11.54 -7.27 14.10
C HIS A 59 10.31 -7.18 15.02
N ASP A 60 9.24 -6.51 14.59
CA ASP A 60 8.07 -6.30 15.45
C ASP A 60 7.05 -7.44 15.32
N LYS A 61 7.23 -8.48 16.15
CA LYS A 61 6.31 -9.63 16.24
C LYS A 61 4.85 -9.27 16.48
N ARG A 62 4.53 -8.05 16.91
CA ARG A 62 3.13 -7.60 17.00
C ARG A 62 2.46 -7.51 15.64
N PHE A 63 3.21 -7.62 14.54
CA PHE A 63 2.73 -7.61 13.16
C PHE A 63 2.70 -8.98 12.46
N SER A 64 2.96 -10.09 13.18
CA SER A 64 3.04 -11.42 12.58
C SER A 64 1.72 -11.97 12.04
N ASP A 65 0.57 -11.51 12.55
CA ASP A 65 -0.73 -12.18 12.33
C ASP A 65 -1.88 -11.22 12.00
N PHE A 66 -1.71 -10.42 10.93
CA PHE A 66 -2.80 -9.57 10.42
C PHE A 66 -3.45 -10.11 9.15
N THR A 67 -4.76 -10.23 9.22
CA THR A 67 -5.60 -10.38 8.03
C THR A 67 -6.05 -8.99 7.56
N GLY A 68 -5.49 -8.51 6.46
CA GLY A 68 -5.97 -7.35 5.74
C GLY A 68 -5.49 -5.98 6.25
N LEU A 69 -5.66 -4.98 5.38
CA LEU A 69 -5.15 -3.62 5.55
C LEU A 69 -5.79 -2.85 6.71
N GLY A 70 -7.04 -3.15 7.07
CA GLY A 70 -7.75 -2.47 8.16
C GLY A 70 -7.10 -2.75 9.52
N ASN A 71 -6.72 -4.01 9.76
CA ASN A 71 -6.02 -4.41 10.99
C ASN A 71 -4.60 -3.85 11.02
N LEU A 72 -3.89 -3.86 9.88
CA LEU A 72 -2.59 -3.20 9.75
C LEU A 72 -2.68 -1.72 10.11
N SER A 73 -3.64 -0.98 9.55
CA SER A 73 -3.85 0.44 9.84
C SER A 73 -4.06 0.70 11.33
N LYS A 74 -4.92 -0.09 12.00
CA LYS A 74 -5.15 0.04 13.44
C LYS A 74 -3.85 -0.19 14.22
N LYS A 75 -3.09 -1.23 13.86
CA LYS A 75 -1.85 -1.56 14.57
C LYS A 75 -0.75 -0.52 14.41
N LEU A 76 -0.64 0.09 13.24
CA LEU A 76 0.29 1.20 13.00
C LEU A 76 -0.05 2.42 13.89
N VAL A 77 -1.32 2.62 14.20
CA VAL A 77 -1.75 3.67 15.15
C VAL A 77 -1.37 3.28 16.58
N GLU A 78 -1.75 2.08 17.02
CA GLU A 78 -1.47 1.57 18.37
C GLU A 78 0.02 1.58 18.72
N THR A 79 0.87 1.16 17.79
CA THR A 79 2.33 1.10 17.99
C THR A 79 3.04 2.42 17.72
N LYS A 80 2.28 3.49 17.41
CA LYS A 80 2.78 4.82 17.00
C LYS A 80 3.65 4.83 15.73
N LYS A 81 3.77 3.70 15.03
CA LYS A 81 4.53 3.58 13.78
C LYS A 81 3.94 4.39 12.63
N HIS A 82 2.67 4.81 12.70
CA HIS A 82 2.11 5.80 11.78
C HIS A 82 2.85 7.15 11.78
N GLY A 83 3.50 7.53 12.89
CA GLY A 83 4.35 8.71 12.95
C GLY A 83 5.77 8.45 12.44
N THR A 84 6.29 7.24 12.62
CA THR A 84 7.62 6.82 12.13
C THR A 84 7.62 6.60 10.61
N TYR A 85 6.52 6.05 10.08
CA TYR A 85 6.33 5.74 8.67
C TYR A 85 5.05 6.40 8.13
N PRO A 86 4.96 7.74 8.13
CA PRO A 86 3.75 8.47 7.76
C PRO A 86 3.32 8.18 6.31
N LEU A 87 4.30 7.97 5.42
CA LEU A 87 4.05 7.65 4.02
C LEU A 87 3.43 6.25 3.84
N MET A 88 3.92 5.24 4.56
CA MET A 88 3.34 3.88 4.51
C MET A 88 1.92 3.89 5.05
N PHE A 89 1.71 4.60 6.15
CA PHE A 89 0.39 4.76 6.74
C PHE A 89 -0.58 5.47 5.79
N TRP A 90 -0.11 6.48 5.06
CA TRP A 90 -0.89 7.15 4.03
C TRP A 90 -1.28 6.21 2.89
N LEU A 91 -0.34 5.40 2.38
CA LEU A 91 -0.63 4.41 1.34
C LEU A 91 -1.65 3.36 1.81
N VAL A 92 -1.52 2.85 3.04
CA VAL A 92 -2.48 1.90 3.65
C VAL A 92 -3.86 2.55 3.80
N LYS A 93 -3.93 3.83 4.19
CA LYS A 93 -5.20 4.57 4.25
C LYS A 93 -5.80 4.77 2.87
N PHE A 94 -5.00 5.17 1.89
CA PHE A 94 -5.43 5.36 0.51
C PHE A 94 -6.01 4.07 -0.06
N ALA A 95 -5.32 2.95 0.18
CA ALA A 95 -5.77 1.61 -0.13
C ALA A 95 -7.11 1.21 0.53
N LEU A 96 -7.41 1.70 1.73
CA LEU A 96 -8.68 1.46 2.42
C LEU A 96 -9.81 2.37 1.91
N LEU A 97 -9.49 3.55 1.40
CA LEU A 97 -10.46 4.51 0.84
C LEU A 97 -10.84 4.17 -0.61
N LEU A 98 -9.91 3.59 -1.38
CA LEU A 98 -10.13 3.18 -2.75
C LEU A 98 -11.33 2.23 -2.95
N PRO A 99 -11.50 1.15 -2.15
CA PRO A 99 -12.66 0.27 -2.22
C PRO A 99 -14.00 0.96 -1.94
N VAL A 100 -13.99 1.99 -1.09
CA VAL A 100 -15.21 2.73 -0.72
C VAL A 100 -15.72 3.56 -1.91
N ALA A 101 -14.82 4.02 -2.78
CA ALA A 101 -15.19 4.69 -4.02
C ALA A 101 -15.63 3.72 -5.14
N THR A 102 -15.15 2.45 -5.14
CA THR A 102 -15.51 1.46 -6.17
C THR A 102 -16.78 0.66 -5.88
N ALA A 103 -17.26 0.64 -4.62
CA ALA A 103 -18.57 0.04 -4.29
C ALA A 103 -19.75 0.69 -5.04
N THR A 104 -19.59 1.92 -5.53
CA THR A 104 -20.63 2.61 -6.32
C THR A 104 -20.46 2.45 -7.84
N VAL A 105 -19.34 1.90 -8.35
CA VAL A 105 -19.05 1.93 -9.81
C VAL A 105 -18.41 0.65 -10.39
N GLU A 106 -18.37 -0.47 -9.67
CA GLU A 106 -17.79 -1.72 -10.22
C GLU A 106 -18.79 -2.89 -10.28
N ARG A 107 -19.83 -2.74 -11.12
CA ARG A 107 -20.44 -3.89 -11.80
C ARG A 107 -20.61 -3.71 -13.31
N ALA A 108 -19.79 -2.86 -13.97
CA ALA A 108 -19.92 -2.68 -15.42
C ALA A 108 -18.65 -2.38 -16.23
N PHE A 109 -17.47 -2.07 -15.67
CA PHE A 109 -16.42 -1.43 -16.51
C PHE A 109 -15.14 -2.23 -16.83
N CYS A 110 -14.92 -3.43 -16.29
CA CYS A 110 -13.83 -4.28 -16.78
C CYS A 110 -14.23 -5.19 -17.96
N VAL A 111 -15.52 -5.55 -18.10
CA VAL A 111 -15.97 -6.41 -19.22
C VAL A 111 -16.25 -5.59 -20.49
N VAL A 112 -16.72 -4.34 -20.35
CA VAL A 112 -17.14 -3.52 -21.50
C VAL A 112 -15.94 -2.95 -22.28
N TRP A 113 -14.78 -2.72 -21.67
CA TRP A 113 -13.62 -2.14 -22.36
C TRP A 113 -12.63 -3.18 -22.93
N CYS A 114 -12.90 -4.47 -22.77
CA CYS A 114 -12.13 -5.53 -23.45
C CYS A 114 -12.79 -5.99 -24.76
N LEU A 115 -13.92 -5.39 -25.16
CA LEU A 115 -14.68 -5.72 -26.37
C LEU A 115 -15.01 -4.50 -27.25
N ILE A 116 -14.35 -3.36 -27.08
CA ILE A 116 -14.41 -2.21 -28.00
C ILE A 116 -13.01 -1.86 -28.45
#